data_AF-A0A7J2HUL1-F1
#
_entry.id   AF-A0A7J2HUL1-F1
#
_cell.length_a   1.000
_cell.length_b   1.000
_cell.length_c   1.000
_cell.angle_alpha   90.00
_cell.angle_beta   90.00
_cell.angle_gamma   90.00
#
_symmetry.space_group_name_H-M   'P 1'
#
loop_
_entity.id
_entity.type
_entity.pdbx_description
1 polymer ?
#
loop_
_entity_poly.entity_id
_entity_poly.type
_entity_poly.pdbx_seq_one_letter_code
_entity_poly.pdbx_strand_id
1 'polypeptide(L)' 'MDGVFVGSGIFKSSKPEKMARAIVEAVNHYDEPEVLAEISRDLGEPMRGLEIEKLAVRMEERGL' A
#
# COMPACT_ATOMS: atom_id res chain seq x y z
N MET A 1 2.86 -5.12 -15.30
CA MET A 1 3.07 -5.59 -13.92
C MET A 1 1.87 -6.48 -13.62
N ASP A 2 2.08 -7.71 -13.19
CA ASP A 2 1.00 -8.71 -13.16
C ASP A 2 0.30 -8.81 -11.79
N GLY A 3 0.77 -8.03 -10.81
CA GLY A 3 0.19 -7.96 -9.48
C GLY A 3 1.07 -7.17 -8.52
N VAL A 4 0.59 -6.99 -7.29
CA VAL A 4 1.27 -6.22 -6.22
C VAL A 4 1.46 -7.10 -4.99
N PHE A 5 2.64 -7.03 -4.37
CA PHE A 5 2.91 -7.67 -3.09
C PHE A 5 2.79 -6.67 -1.94
N VAL A 6 1.95 -6.97 -0.95
CA VAL A 6 1.78 -6.12 0.23
C VAL A 6 1.81 -6.97 1.50
N GLY A 7 2.70 -6.62 2.43
CA GLY A 7 2.75 -7.22 3.76
C GLY A 7 2.44 -6.19 4.84
N SER A 8 3.46 -5.41 5.21
CA SER A 8 3.38 -4.47 6.32
C SER A 8 2.31 -3.39 6.14
N GLY A 9 2.02 -2.97 4.90
CA GLY A 9 0.97 -2.00 4.60
C GLY A 9 -0.43 -2.44 5.05
N ILE A 10 -0.70 -3.75 5.10
CA ILE A 10 -1.96 -4.32 5.60
C ILE A 10 -1.87 -4.49 7.12
N PHE A 11 -0.93 -5.30 7.60
CA PHE A 11 -0.91 -5.77 8.99
C PHE A 11 -0.45 -4.72 10.01
N LYS A 12 0.22 -3.65 9.58
CA LYS A 12 0.60 -2.52 10.43
C LYS A 12 -0.30 -1.29 10.23
N SER A 13 -1.38 -1.40 9.47
CA SER A 13 -2.42 -0.38 9.40
C SER A 13 -3.32 -0.43 10.64
N SER A 14 -4.09 0.62 10.90
CA SER A 14 -5.03 0.63 12.03
C SER A 14 -6.27 -0.25 11.81
N LYS A 15 -6.59 -0.61 10.55
CA LYS A 15 -7.72 -1.49 10.19
C LYS A 15 -7.30 -2.55 9.15
N PRO A 16 -6.54 -3.59 9.55
CA PRO A 16 -5.95 -4.54 8.61
C PRO A 16 -6.94 -5.23 7.66
N GLU A 17 -8.10 -5.67 8.15
CA GLU A 17 -9.09 -6.33 7.28
C GLU A 17 -9.64 -5.38 6.20
N LYS A 18 -10.00 -4.15 6.59
CA LYS A 18 -10.52 -3.15 5.65
C LYS A 18 -9.45 -2.75 4.63
N MET A 19 -8.21 -2.56 5.08
CA MET A 19 -7.07 -2.27 4.22
C MET A 19 -6.80 -3.40 3.22
N ALA A 20 -6.85 -4.66 3.65
CA ALA A 20 -6.67 -5.81 2.78
C ALA A 20 -7.72 -5.86 1.67
N ARG A 21 -9.01 -5.72 2.02
CA ARG A 21 -10.11 -5.68 1.04
C ARG A 21 -9.94 -4.55 0.05
N ALA A 22 -9.64 -3.34 0.53
CA ALA A 22 -9.46 -2.18 -0.33
C ALA A 22 -8.30 -2.34 -1.33
N ILE A 23 -7.19 -2.96 -0.93
CA ILE A 23 -6.06 -3.24 -1.83
C ILE A 23 -6.44 -4.26 -2.90
N VAL A 24 -7.19 -5.31 -2.54
CA VAL A 24 -7.66 -6.31 -3.51
C VAL A 24 -8.59 -5.66 -4.53
N GLU A 25 -9.57 -4.88 -4.08
CA GLU A 25 -10.49 -4.15 -4.99
C GLU A 25 -9.74 -3.13 -5.85
N ALA A 26 -8.73 -2.45 -5.30
CA ALA A 26 -7.92 -1.49 -6.05
C ALA A 26 -7.14 -2.14 -7.18
N VAL A 27 -6.64 -3.37 -6.99
CA VAL A 27 -5.94 -4.12 -8.05
C VAL A 27 -6.92 -4.61 -9.11
N ASN A 28 -8.14 -5.01 -8.73
CA ASN A 28 -9.18 -5.43 -9.67
C ASN A 28 -9.70 -4.28 -10.55
N HIS A 29 -9.76 -3.07 -9.99
CA HIS A 29 -10.33 -1.86 -10.62
C HIS A 29 -9.28 -0.76 -10.85
N TYR A 30 -8.05 -1.15 -11.17
CA TYR A 30 -6.90 -0.23 -11.19
C TYR A 30 -7.02 0.91 -12.22
N ASP A 31 -7.89 0.76 -13.22
CA ASP A 31 -8.14 1.71 -14.31
C ASP A 31 -9.48 2.45 -14.20
N GLU A 32 -10.20 2.30 -13.08
CA GLU A 32 -11.49 2.93 -12.81
C GLU A 32 -11.36 4.00 -11.69
N PRO A 33 -11.12 5.29 -12.02
CA PRO A 33 -10.78 6.32 -11.02
C PRO A 33 -11.87 6.55 -9.97
N GLU A 34 -13.13 6.41 -10.36
CA GLU A 34 -14.29 6.60 -9.49
C GLU A 34 -14.36 5.50 -8.41
N VAL A 35 -14.09 4.25 -8.80
CA VAL A 35 -14.04 3.11 -7.88
C VAL A 35 -12.87 3.27 -6.92
N LEU A 36 -11.68 3.64 -7.44
CA LEU A 36 -10.49 3.90 -6.61
C LEU A 36 -10.74 4.99 -5.56
N ALA A 37 -11.43 6.06 -5.94
CA ALA A 37 -11.79 7.14 -5.03
C ALA A 37 -12.79 6.72 -3.94
N GLU A 38 -13.69 5.77 -4.24
CA GLU A 38 -14.63 5.21 -3.27
C GLU A 38 -13.93 4.28 -2.28
N ILE A 39 -13.20 3.27 -2.76
CA ILE A 39 -12.55 2.26 -1.92
C ILE A 39 -11.46 2.85 -1.02
N SER A 40 -10.87 4.00 -1.39
CA SER A 40 -9.85 4.69 -0.60
C SER A 40 -10.40 5.41 0.64
N ARG A 41 -11.73 5.45 0.84
CA ARG A 41 -12.36 6.19 1.94
C ARG A 41 -12.38 5.40 3.24
N ASP A 42 -12.22 6.13 4.35
CA ASP A 42 -12.34 5.63 5.72
C ASP A 42 -11.48 4.40 6.03
N LEU A 43 -10.34 4.24 5.34
CA LEU A 43 -9.42 3.11 5.51
C LEU A 43 -8.71 3.11 6.87
N GLY A 44 -8.68 4.27 7.55
CA GLY A 44 -7.93 4.46 8.78
C GLY A 44 -6.50 4.90 8.51
N GLU A 45 -5.64 4.80 9.51
CA GLU A 45 -4.25 5.19 9.40
C GLU A 45 -3.44 4.07 8.72
N PRO A 46 -2.71 4.36 7.64
CA PRO A 46 -1.79 3.41 7.05
C PRO A 46 -0.55 3.22 7.93
N MET A 47 0.25 2.20 7.62
CA MET A 47 1.58 2.05 8.23
C MET A 47 2.42 3.32 7.98
N ARG A 48 3.10 3.83 9.02
CA ARG A 48 4.12 4.88 8.84
C ARG A 48 5.32 4.34 8.07
N GLY A 49 5.58 4.94 6.91
CA GLY A 49 6.79 4.69 6.12
C GLY A 49 8.00 5.46 6.67
N LEU A 50 9.19 5.00 6.31
CA LEU A 50 10.42 5.76 6.45
C LEU A 50 10.73 6.44 5.12
N GLU A 51 11.13 7.70 5.17
CA GLU A 51 11.49 8.47 3.98
C GLU A 51 12.84 8.01 3.42
N ILE A 52 12.86 7.72 2.11
CA ILE A 52 14.01 7.06 1.46
C ILE A 52 15.29 7.91 1.53
N GLU A 53 15.18 9.24 1.46
CA GLU A 53 16.32 10.16 1.57
C GLU A 53 16.95 10.19 2.98
N LYS A 54 16.19 9.78 4.00
CA LYS A 54 16.65 9.73 5.39
C LYS A 54 17.17 8.37 5.80
N LEU A 55 17.14 7.38 4.90
CA LEU A 55 17.67 6.06 5.17
C LEU A 55 19.20 6.09 5.07
N ALA A 56 19.87 5.62 6.12
CA ALA A 56 21.32 5.47 6.12
C ALA A 56 21.83 4.47 5.08
N VAL A 57 20.98 3.52 4.67
CA VAL A 57 21.27 2.53 3.64
C VAL A 57 20.05 2.37 2.77
N ARG A 58 20.21 2.60 1.46
CA ARG A 58 19.16 2.35 0.48
C ARG A 58 19.24 0.90 0.04
N MET A 59 18.11 0.20 0.06
CA MET A 59 18.08 -1.21 -0.36
C MET A 59 18.39 -1.39 -1.85
N GLU A 60 18.16 -0.36 -2.68
CA GLU A 60 18.55 -0.33 -4.11
C GLU A 60 20.07 -0.47 -4.30
N GLU A 61 20.88 0.08 -3.39
CA GLU A 61 22.35 0.06 -3.47
C GLU A 61 22.95 -1.28 -3.01
N ARG A 62 22.15 -2.16 -2.38
CA ARG A 62 22.61 -3.47 -1.90
C ARG A 62 22.59 -4.56 -2.97
N GLY A 63 22.04 -4.27 -4.15
CA GLY A 63 21.91 -5.20 -5.26
C GLY A 63 23.03 -5.13 -6.31
N LEU A 64 24.10 -4.38 -6.04
CA LEU A 64 25.32 -4.32 -6.86
C LEU A 64 26.46 -5.11 -6.21
#